data_AF-A0A353Y0Q7-F1
#
_entry.id   AF-A0A353Y0Q7-F1
#
_cell.length_a   1.000
_cell.length_b   1.000
_cell.length_c   1.000
_cell.angle_alpha   90.00
_cell.angle_beta   90.00
_cell.angle_gamma   90.00
#
_symmetry.space_group_name_H-M   'P 1'
#
loop_
_entity.id
_entity.type
_entity.pdbx_description
1 polymer ?
#
loop_
_entity_poly.entity_id
_entity_poly.type
_entity_poly.pdbx_seq_one_letter_code
_entity_poly.pdbx_strand_id
1 'polypeptide(L)'
;ATQAVRLDRNHAEAQLVLALIYQNMNNFNMAAKHYSRVKKLAPNDPLVANAYGTFLCAEKRYAEADSEFKVAASSIMNPSPWVASTNAGLCLESSGQFALAKASMRQALQQNPDYMPAKKGLERLRKR
;
A
#
# COMPACT_ATOMS: atom_id res chain seq x y z
N ALA A 1 17.22 5.10 -24.21
CA ALA A 1 16.27 5.33 -23.10
C ALA A 1 15.63 4.04 -22.56
N THR A 2 15.13 3.14 -23.42
CA THR A 2 14.37 1.93 -23.01
C THR A 2 15.17 0.90 -22.20
N GLN A 3 16.48 0.75 -22.44
CA GLN A 3 17.32 -0.19 -21.70
C GLN A 3 17.66 0.31 -20.29
N ALA A 4 17.97 1.60 -20.12
CA ALA A 4 18.19 2.20 -18.81
C ALA A 4 16.93 2.12 -17.93
N VAL A 5 15.77 2.49 -18.49
CA VAL A 5 14.47 2.37 -17.79
C VAL A 5 14.16 0.93 -17.39
N ARG A 6 14.54 -0.06 -18.21
CA ARG A 6 14.34 -1.48 -17.89
C ARG A 6 15.26 -1.95 -16.78
N LEU A 7 16.53 -1.55 -16.79
CA LEU A 7 17.49 -1.88 -15.73
C LEU A 7 17.07 -1.25 -14.41
N ASP A 8 16.63 0.01 -14.42
CA ASP A 8 16.13 0.71 -13.24
C ASP A 8 14.87 0.05 -12.67
N ARG A 9 13.94 -0.39 -13.52
CA ARG A 9 12.76 -1.16 -13.11
C ARG A 9 13.11 -2.51 -12.50
N ASN A 10 13.97 -3.30 -13.16
CA ASN A 10 14.42 -4.58 -12.63
C ASN A 10 15.13 -4.40 -11.28
N HIS A 11 15.89 -3.30 -11.13
CA HIS A 11 16.54 -2.97 -9.88
C HIS A 11 15.53 -2.57 -8.79
N ALA A 12 14.51 -1.77 -9.12
CA ALA A 12 13.43 -1.39 -8.23
C ALA A 12 12.62 -2.61 -7.74
N GLU A 13 12.25 -3.51 -8.65
CA GLU A 13 11.55 -4.76 -8.34
C GLU A 13 12.37 -5.64 -7.38
N ALA A 14 13.67 -5.80 -7.63
CA ALA A 14 14.55 -6.55 -6.75
C ALA A 14 14.65 -5.92 -5.33
N GLN A 15 14.75 -4.59 -5.24
CA GLN A 15 14.74 -3.89 -3.95
C GLN A 15 13.39 -4.06 -3.23
N LEU A 16 12.27 -4.05 -3.96
CA LEU A 16 10.94 -4.29 -3.39
C LEU A 16 10.83 -5.70 -2.81
N VAL A 17 11.27 -6.72 -3.54
CA VAL A 17 11.28 -8.11 -3.06
C VAL A 17 12.11 -8.25 -1.78
N LEU A 18 13.30 -7.64 -1.73
CA LEU A 18 14.12 -7.64 -0.51
C LEU A 18 13.41 -6.95 0.66
N ALA A 19 12.76 -5.81 0.42
CA ALA A 19 11.99 -5.11 1.45
C ALA A 19 10.88 -5.99 2.03
N LEU A 20 10.13 -6.68 1.17
CA LEU A 20 9.07 -7.61 1.55
C LEU A 20 9.60 -8.83 2.32
N ILE A 21 10.73 -9.41 1.89
CA ILE A 21 11.38 -10.52 2.61
C ILE A 21 11.77 -10.10 4.02
N TYR A 22 12.47 -8.96 4.16
CA TYR A 22 12.88 -8.47 5.48
C TYR A 22 11.68 -8.10 6.36
N GLN A 23 10.61 -7.55 5.78
CA GLN A 23 9.37 -7.29 6.50
C GLN A 23 8.75 -8.60 7.02
N ASN A 24 8.69 -9.65 6.20
CA ASN A 24 8.17 -10.96 6.61
C ASN A 24 9.03 -11.62 7.70
N MET A 25 10.32 -11.29 7.75
CA MET A 25 11.24 -11.69 8.82
C MET A 25 11.16 -10.80 10.08
N ASN A 26 10.25 -9.82 10.12
CA ASN A 26 10.16 -8.77 11.15
C ASN A 26 11.44 -7.94 11.33
N ASN A 27 12.34 -7.95 10.34
CA ASN A 27 13.53 -7.10 10.34
C ASN A 27 13.18 -5.73 9.72
N PHE A 28 12.45 -4.93 10.50
CA PHE A 28 11.90 -3.66 10.03
C PHE A 28 12.98 -2.64 9.64
N ASN A 29 14.15 -2.67 10.30
CA ASN A 29 15.29 -1.82 9.94
C ASN A 29 15.78 -2.09 8.51
N MET A 30 15.93 -3.36 8.14
CA MET A 30 16.34 -3.72 6.78
C MET A 30 15.21 -3.48 5.78
N ALA A 31 13.97 -3.77 6.15
CA ALA A 31 12.80 -3.48 5.32
C ALA A 31 12.73 -1.99 4.96
N ALA A 32 12.83 -1.09 5.95
CA ALA A 32 12.82 0.36 5.75
C ALA A 32 13.93 0.83 4.80
N LYS A 33 15.14 0.28 4.94
CA LYS A 33 16.28 0.60 4.07
C LYS A 33 15.99 0.25 2.61
N HIS A 34 15.40 -0.90 2.36
CA HIS A 34 15.06 -1.35 1.01
C HIS A 34 13.83 -0.62 0.45
N TYR A 35 12.82 -0.33 1.28
CA TYR A 35 11.68 0.51 0.89
C TYR A 35 12.11 1.93 0.48
N SER A 36 13.01 2.56 1.24
CA SER A 36 13.56 3.88 0.91
C SER A 36 14.29 3.88 -0.44
N ARG A 37 15.02 2.80 -0.77
CA ARG A 37 15.71 2.66 -2.05
C ARG A 37 14.71 2.52 -3.21
N VAL A 38 13.72 1.64 -3.09
CA VAL A 38 12.75 1.46 -4.16
C VAL A 38 11.90 2.73 -4.38
N LYS A 39 11.57 3.49 -3.33
CA LYS A 39 10.86 4.77 -3.47
C LYS A 39 11.67 5.81 -4.26
N LYS A 40 13.01 5.78 -4.19
CA LYS A 40 13.87 6.65 -5.02
C LYS A 40 13.92 6.20 -6.48
N LEU A 41 13.93 4.90 -6.71
CA LEU A 41 14.02 4.30 -8.06
C LEU A 41 12.69 4.38 -8.82
N ALA A 42 11.57 4.23 -8.10
CA ALA A 42 10.23 4.12 -8.66
C ALA A 42 9.20 4.90 -7.80
N PRO A 43 9.34 6.23 -7.68
CA PRO A 43 8.53 7.05 -6.76
C PRO A 43 7.02 7.02 -7.03
N ASN A 44 6.65 6.79 -8.29
CA ASN A 44 5.27 6.81 -8.79
C ASN A 44 4.72 5.41 -9.13
N ASP A 45 5.46 4.35 -8.78
CA ASP A 45 5.00 3.00 -9.02
C ASP A 45 3.91 2.64 -7.98
N PRO A 46 2.68 2.32 -8.41
CA PRO A 46 1.58 2.06 -7.49
C PRO A 46 1.78 0.78 -6.66
N LEU A 47 2.52 -0.21 -7.16
CA LEU A 47 2.83 -1.43 -6.41
C LEU A 47 3.80 -1.11 -5.28
N VAL A 48 4.81 -0.30 -5.57
CA VAL A 48 5.79 0.19 -4.57
C VAL A 48 5.09 1.03 -3.51
N ALA A 49 4.24 1.98 -3.92
CA ALA A 49 3.51 2.83 -3.00
C ALA A 49 2.57 2.01 -2.10
N ASN A 50 1.82 1.05 -2.64
CA ASN A 50 0.97 0.18 -1.82
C ASN A 50 1.78 -0.65 -0.81
N ALA A 51 2.87 -1.29 -1.25
CA ALA A 51 3.70 -2.12 -0.37
C ALA A 51 4.36 -1.29 0.74
N TYR A 52 4.90 -0.12 0.39
CA TYR A 52 5.52 0.77 1.37
C TYR A 52 4.49 1.33 2.35
N GLY A 53 3.28 1.69 1.87
CA GLY A 53 2.16 2.07 2.74
C GLY A 53 1.80 0.98 3.75
N THR A 54 1.76 -0.28 3.33
CA THR A 54 1.53 -1.41 4.23
C THR A 54 2.62 -1.53 5.29
N PHE A 55 3.89 -1.38 4.90
CA PHE A 55 5.01 -1.39 5.84
C PHE A 55 4.93 -0.24 6.86
N LEU A 56 4.71 0.99 6.39
CA LEU A 56 4.55 2.17 7.23
C LEU A 56 3.41 2.00 8.23
N CYS A 57 2.31 1.38 7.79
CA CYS A 57 1.19 1.08 8.65
C CYS A 57 1.56 0.10 9.78
N ALA A 58 2.34 -0.94 9.47
CA ALA A 58 2.83 -1.88 10.47
C ALA A 58 3.76 -1.20 11.51
N GLU A 59 4.50 -0.17 11.08
CA GLU A 59 5.29 0.70 11.97
C GLU A 59 4.46 1.78 12.70
N LYS A 60 3.12 1.76 12.57
CA LYS A 60 2.20 2.76 13.13
C LYS A 60 2.41 4.19 12.60
N ARG A 61 3.10 4.34 11.46
CA ARG A 61 3.33 5.60 10.76
C ARG A 61 2.14 5.91 9.85
N TYR A 62 0.97 6.07 10.48
CA TYR A 62 -0.32 6.05 9.79
C TYR A 62 -0.50 7.17 8.75
N ALA A 63 -0.02 8.38 9.04
CA ALA A 63 -0.12 9.50 8.11
C ALA A 63 0.70 9.27 6.83
N GLU A 64 1.91 8.76 6.98
CA GLU A 64 2.79 8.44 5.84
C GLU A 64 2.23 7.26 5.04
N ALA A 65 1.68 6.25 5.73
CA ALA A 65 1.00 5.13 5.08
C ALA A 65 -0.18 5.59 4.22
N ASP A 66 -1.03 6.49 4.74
CA ASP A 66 -2.17 7.06 4.01
C ASP A 66 -1.73 7.81 2.74
N SER A 67 -0.64 8.59 2.81
CA SER A 67 -0.07 9.25 1.63
C SER A 67 0.34 8.24 0.54
N GLU A 68 1.01 7.16 0.92
CA GLU A 68 1.43 6.13 -0.04
C GLU A 68 0.24 5.35 -0.62
N PHE A 69 -0.76 5.02 0.19
CA PHE A 69 -1.98 4.38 -0.32
C PHE A 69 -2.76 5.29 -1.27
N LYS A 70 -2.79 6.60 -1.04
CA LYS A 70 -3.41 7.56 -1.97
C LYS A 70 -2.69 7.59 -3.31
N VAL A 71 -1.36 7.53 -3.32
CA VAL A 71 -0.58 7.41 -4.57
C VAL A 71 -0.96 6.13 -5.30
N ALA A 72 -0.99 4.99 -4.60
CA ALA A 72 -1.35 3.72 -5.20
C ALA A 72 -2.80 3.69 -5.73
N ALA A 73 -3.77 4.19 -4.97
CA ALA A 73 -5.19 4.12 -5.31
C ALA A 73 -5.63 5.11 -6.41
N SER A 74 -4.87 6.19 -6.61
CA SER A 74 -5.16 7.21 -7.65
C SER A 74 -4.39 7.00 -8.96
N SER A 75 -3.41 6.09 -8.98
CA SER A 75 -2.62 5.83 -10.18
C SER A 75 -3.41 5.07 -11.24
N ILE A 76 -3.49 5.64 -12.45
CA ILE A 76 -4.09 4.99 -13.64
C ILE A 76 -3.35 3.71 -14.07
N MET A 77 -2.09 3.55 -13.64
CA MET A 77 -1.26 2.39 -13.93
C MET A 77 -1.47 1.27 -12.92
N ASN A 78 -2.27 1.48 -11.87
CA ASN A 78 -2.60 0.44 -10.92
C ASN A 78 -3.72 -0.44 -11.48
N PRO A 79 -3.46 -1.74 -11.76
CA PRO A 79 -4.52 -2.64 -12.23
C PRO A 79 -5.50 -3.03 -11.11
N SER A 80 -5.20 -2.69 -9.84
CA SER A 80 -6.00 -3.07 -8.68
C SER A 80 -6.05 -1.98 -7.60
N PRO A 81 -6.55 -0.76 -7.92
CA PRO A 81 -6.61 0.36 -6.97
C PRO A 81 -7.47 0.05 -5.74
N TRP A 82 -8.47 -0.84 -5.88
CA TRP A 82 -9.32 -1.27 -4.76
C TRP A 82 -8.54 -1.99 -3.66
N VAL A 83 -7.42 -2.64 -4.00
CA VAL A 83 -6.52 -3.28 -3.02
C VAL A 83 -5.86 -2.20 -2.16
N ALA A 84 -5.35 -1.14 -2.78
CA ALA A 84 -4.76 -0.01 -2.07
C ALA A 84 -5.79 0.72 -1.20
N SER A 85 -7.00 0.99 -1.71
CA SER A 85 -8.08 1.56 -0.90
C SER A 85 -8.48 0.67 0.27
N THR A 86 -8.48 -0.65 0.09
CA THR A 86 -8.75 -1.59 1.19
C THR A 86 -7.64 -1.55 2.25
N ASN A 87 -6.38 -1.54 1.83
CA ASN A 87 -5.23 -1.46 2.73
C ASN A 87 -5.21 -0.13 3.51
N ALA A 88 -5.56 0.99 2.84
CA ALA A 88 -5.78 2.27 3.51
C ALA A 88 -6.85 2.16 4.60
N GLY A 89 -8.00 1.54 4.28
CA GLY A 89 -9.07 1.35 5.24
C GLY A 89 -8.67 0.50 6.44
N LEU A 90 -7.91 -0.58 6.23
CA LEU A 90 -7.36 -1.40 7.32
C LEU A 90 -6.38 -0.61 8.19
N CYS A 91 -5.58 0.25 7.57
CA CYS A 91 -4.63 1.09 8.28
C CYS A 91 -5.32 2.17 9.13
N LEU A 92 -6.32 2.82 8.54
CA LEU A 92 -7.16 3.81 9.22
C LEU A 92 -7.92 3.19 10.38
N GLU A 93 -8.45 1.97 10.22
CA GLU A 93 -9.06 1.20 11.31
C GLU A 93 -8.06 0.96 12.45
N SER A 94 -6.82 0.56 12.13
CA SER A 94 -5.75 0.33 13.12
C SER A 94 -5.36 1.61 13.87
N SER A 95 -5.49 2.77 13.23
CA SER A 95 -5.28 4.09 13.84
C SER A 95 -6.52 4.64 14.60
N GLY A 96 -7.64 3.91 14.63
CA GLY A 96 -8.88 4.33 15.28
C GLY A 96 -9.76 5.29 14.46
N GLN A 97 -9.37 5.61 13.22
CA GLN A 97 -10.09 6.53 12.34
C GLN A 97 -11.22 5.81 11.59
N PHE A 98 -12.19 5.27 12.33
CA PHE A 98 -13.22 4.36 11.79
C PHE A 98 -14.08 4.96 10.68
N ALA A 99 -14.39 6.27 10.76
CA ALA A 99 -15.17 6.95 9.72
C ALA A 99 -14.43 6.98 8.38
N LEU A 100 -13.13 7.31 8.40
CA LEU A 100 -12.28 7.30 7.22
C LEU A 100 -12.05 5.87 6.73
N ALA A 101 -11.86 4.90 7.63
CA ALA A 101 -11.77 3.49 7.26
C ALA A 101 -12.99 3.00 6.48
N LYS A 102 -14.21 3.34 6.93
CA LYS A 102 -15.46 3.03 6.20
C LYS A 102 -15.48 3.68 4.82
N ALA A 103 -15.00 4.93 4.69
CA ALA A 103 -14.93 5.62 3.41
C ALA A 103 -13.98 4.90 2.44
N SER A 104 -12.79 4.51 2.88
CA SER A 104 -11.83 3.77 2.05
C SER A 104 -12.35 2.38 1.63
N MET A 105 -13.05 1.67 2.52
CA MET A 105 -13.69 0.39 2.18
C MET A 105 -14.80 0.58 1.13
N ARG A 106 -15.60 1.64 1.23
CA ARG A 106 -16.60 1.97 0.20
C ARG A 106 -15.96 2.34 -1.13
N GLN A 107 -14.87 3.10 -1.12
CA GLN A 107 -14.11 3.42 -2.34
C GLN A 107 -13.60 2.16 -3.03
N ALA A 108 -13.04 1.21 -2.27
CA ALA A 108 -12.61 -0.08 -2.81
C ALA A 108 -13.77 -0.83 -3.49
N LEU A 109 -14.95 -0.84 -2.87
CA LEU A 109 -16.15 -1.49 -3.41
C LEU A 109 -16.80 -0.74 -4.59
N GLN A 110 -16.58 0.56 -4.72
CA GLN A 110 -16.97 1.29 -5.94
C GLN A 110 -16.14 0.84 -7.16
N GLN A 111 -14.87 0.54 -6.94
CA GLN A 111 -13.95 0.10 -7.99
C GLN A 111 -14.06 -1.41 -8.28
N ASN A 112 -14.24 -2.23 -7.25
CA ASN A 112 -14.49 -3.66 -7.36
C ASN A 112 -15.58 -4.08 -6.36
N PRO A 113 -16.85 -4.13 -6.81
CA PRO A 113 -17.98 -4.46 -5.95
C PRO A 113 -17.90 -5.82 -5.26
N ASP A 114 -17.11 -6.76 -5.79
CA ASP A 114 -17.00 -8.13 -5.28
C ASP A 114 -15.71 -8.39 -4.48
N TYR A 115 -14.93 -7.35 -4.20
CA TYR A 115 -13.73 -7.50 -3.41
C TYR A 115 -14.04 -7.83 -1.94
N MET A 116 -14.03 -9.13 -1.64
CA MET A 116 -14.40 -9.68 -0.33
C MET A 116 -13.67 -9.08 0.87
N PRO A 117 -12.35 -8.77 0.81
CA PRO A 117 -11.67 -8.10 1.91
C PRO A 117 -12.31 -6.77 2.29
N ALA A 118 -12.71 -5.96 1.31
CA ALA A 118 -13.39 -4.70 1.57
C ALA A 118 -14.81 -4.88 2.12
N LYS A 119 -15.58 -5.86 1.61
CA LYS A 119 -16.89 -6.23 2.16
C LYS A 119 -16.76 -6.59 3.65
N LYS A 120 -15.84 -7.50 3.98
CA LYS A 120 -15.59 -7.95 5.36
C LYS A 120 -15.13 -6.80 6.26
N GLY A 121 -14.28 -5.91 5.76
CA GLY A 121 -13.84 -4.70 6.47
C GLY A 121 -15.02 -3.79 6.80
N LEU A 122 -15.88 -3.51 5.83
CA LEU A 122 -17.06 -2.68 6.03
C LEU A 122 -18.05 -3.30 7.03
N GLU A 123 -18.31 -4.61 6.95
CA GLU A 123 -19.16 -5.33 7.91
C GLU A 123 -18.62 -5.22 9.35
N ARG A 124 -17.31 -5.42 9.54
CA ARG A 124 -16.68 -5.29 10.85
C ARG A 124 -16.80 -3.87 11.40
N LEU A 125 -16.62 -2.87 10.55
CA LEU A 125 -16.69 -1.45 10.92
C LEU A 125 -18.12 -0.98 11.20
N ARG A 126 -19.19 -1.65 10.73
CA ARG A 126 -20.59 -1.25 11.02
C ARG A 126 -20.92 -1.18 12.52
N LYS A 127 -20.20 -1.96 13.33
CA LYS A 127 -20.38 -2.05 14.79
C LYS A 127 -19.51 -1.07 15.59
N ARG A 128 -18.68 -0.29 14.91
CA ARG A 128 -17.78 0.74 15.48
C ARG A 128 -18.31 2.12 15.12
#